data_AF-A0A1A7YMR4-F1
#
_entry.id   AF-A0A1A7YMR4-F1
#
_cell.length_a   1.000
_cell.length_b   1.000
_cell.length_c   1.000
_cell.angle_alpha   90.00
_cell.angle_beta   90.00
_cell.angle_gamma   90.00
#
_symmetry.space_group_name_H-M   'P 1'
#
loop_
_entity.id
_entity.type
_entity.pdbx_description
1 polymer ?
#
loop_
_entity_poly.entity_id
_entity_poly.type
_entity_poly.pdbx_seq_one_letter_code
_entity_poly.pdbx_strand_id
1 'polypeptide(L)'
;IETMGGYCGYLATVGGLAAGADAAYIYEEPFDIRDLQANVEHLTEKMKTSIQRGLVLRNENSNDNYTTDFIYQLYSEEGKGVFDCRKNVLGHMQQGGAPSPFDRNFGTKISAKAMQWLSQKLMETYRRDEGQVFANTEDSCCLLGMRARALVFQPVVQLKDETDFVHRIPKEQWWLKLRPLMKILAKYKTSYDVSDSGQVEHVIHSRPKDSDASVAM
;
A
#
# COMPACT_ATOMS: atom_id res chain seq x y z
N ILE A 1 12.81 -13.06 -1.86
CA ILE A 1 11.59 -13.43 -2.61
C ILE A 1 11.25 -12.26 -3.52
N GLU A 2 11.10 -12.52 -4.82
CA GLU A 2 10.63 -11.52 -5.76
C GLU A 2 9.10 -11.50 -5.78
N THR A 3 8.53 -10.31 -5.62
CA THR A 3 7.09 -10.05 -5.68
C THR A 3 6.76 -9.27 -6.96
N MET A 4 5.57 -9.51 -7.50
CA MET A 4 5.02 -8.69 -8.58
C MET A 4 4.64 -7.29 -8.07
N GLY A 5 4.22 -6.42 -8.98
CA GLY A 5 3.65 -5.12 -8.68
C GLY A 5 4.08 -4.02 -9.64
N GLY A 6 4.82 -4.34 -10.70
CA GLY A 6 5.47 -3.34 -11.54
C GLY A 6 6.30 -2.40 -10.68
N TYR A 7 6.13 -1.10 -10.88
CA TYR A 7 6.77 -0.04 -10.08
C TYR A 7 6.04 0.28 -8.76
N CYS A 8 5.01 -0.50 -8.38
CA CYS A 8 4.26 -0.34 -7.14
C CYS A 8 4.71 -1.36 -6.09
N GLY A 9 5.43 -0.88 -5.07
CA GLY A 9 5.95 -1.64 -3.95
C GLY A 9 4.92 -2.01 -2.88
N TYR A 10 3.61 -1.78 -3.11
CA TYR A 10 2.55 -2.09 -2.15
C TYR A 10 2.59 -3.55 -1.67
N LEU A 11 2.68 -4.50 -2.61
CA LEU A 11 2.67 -5.92 -2.31
C LEU A 11 3.90 -6.34 -1.51
N ALA A 12 5.09 -5.87 -1.89
CA ALA A 12 6.33 -6.12 -1.16
C ALA A 12 6.29 -5.51 0.25
N THR A 13 5.76 -4.30 0.39
CA THR A 13 5.70 -3.59 1.68
C THR A 13 4.72 -4.24 2.63
N VAL A 14 3.45 -4.41 2.21
CA VAL A 14 2.41 -4.97 3.08
C VAL A 14 2.63 -6.46 3.32
N GLY A 15 3.04 -7.21 2.30
CA GLY A 15 3.44 -8.61 2.45
C GLY A 15 4.63 -8.77 3.39
N GLY A 16 5.61 -7.86 3.32
CA GLY A 16 6.76 -7.85 4.21
C GLY A 16 6.39 -7.55 5.65
N LEU A 17 5.53 -6.55 5.86
CA LEU A 17 5.01 -6.22 7.18
C LEU A 17 4.24 -7.40 7.79
N ALA A 18 3.38 -8.06 7.01
CA ALA A 18 2.59 -9.21 7.47
C ALA A 18 3.46 -10.44 7.78
N ALA A 19 4.52 -10.67 7.00
CA ALA A 19 5.42 -11.81 7.17
C ALA A 19 6.56 -11.56 8.16
N GLY A 20 6.76 -10.33 8.63
CA GLY A 20 7.90 -9.95 9.45
C GLY A 20 9.22 -10.00 8.66
N ALA A 21 9.21 -9.51 7.42
CA ALA A 21 10.39 -9.44 6.59
C ALA A 21 11.44 -8.47 7.17
N ASP A 22 12.71 -8.85 7.07
CA ASP A 22 13.88 -8.08 7.50
C ASP A 22 14.18 -6.93 6.55
N ALA A 23 13.86 -7.08 5.27
CA ALA A 23 14.01 -6.02 4.29
C ALA A 23 12.97 -6.16 3.18
N ALA A 24 12.57 -5.03 2.60
CA ALA A 24 11.71 -4.99 1.43
C ALA A 24 12.21 -3.89 0.49
N TYR A 25 12.68 -4.28 -0.70
CA TYR A 25 13.16 -3.38 -1.74
C TYR A 25 12.02 -3.04 -2.71
N ILE A 26 11.78 -1.74 -2.90
CA ILE A 26 10.67 -1.22 -3.70
C ILE A 26 11.17 -0.08 -4.59
N TYR A 27 10.41 0.28 -5.61
CA TYR A 27 10.77 1.36 -6.52
C TYR A 27 10.67 2.74 -5.86
N GLU A 28 9.65 2.92 -5.00
CA GLU A 28 9.34 4.20 -4.36
C GLU A 28 10.35 4.63 -3.30
N GLU A 29 11.19 3.71 -2.82
CA GLU A 29 12.26 3.96 -1.85
C GLU A 29 13.59 3.53 -2.49
N PRO A 30 14.29 4.44 -3.19
CA PRO A 30 15.57 4.14 -3.81
C PRO A 30 16.57 3.64 -2.78
N PHE A 31 17.33 2.61 -3.17
CA PHE A 31 18.33 1.98 -2.34
C PHE A 31 19.62 1.79 -3.12
N ASP A 32 20.74 1.78 -2.42
CA ASP A 32 22.07 1.58 -2.99
C ASP A 32 22.79 0.37 -2.36
N ILE A 33 24.06 0.17 -2.77
CA ILE A 33 24.87 -0.94 -2.27
C ILE A 33 25.11 -0.89 -0.75
N ARG A 34 25.13 0.30 -0.14
CA ARG A 34 25.32 0.48 1.30
C ARG A 34 24.08 0.02 2.06
N ASP A 35 22.88 0.27 1.52
CA ASP A 35 21.64 -0.25 2.08
C ASP A 35 21.62 -1.78 2.05
N LEU A 36 22.04 -2.38 0.93
CA LEU A 36 22.15 -3.83 0.80
C LEU A 36 23.13 -4.41 1.83
N GLN A 37 24.31 -3.81 1.97
CA GLN A 37 25.33 -4.20 2.94
C GLN A 37 24.81 -4.09 4.38
N ALA A 38 24.18 -2.97 4.74
CA ALA A 38 23.61 -2.77 6.08
C ALA A 38 22.56 -3.84 6.43
N ASN A 39 21.74 -4.23 5.46
CA ASN A 39 20.75 -5.29 5.64
C ASN A 39 21.40 -6.69 5.78
N VAL A 40 22.52 -6.96 5.09
CA VAL A 40 23.30 -8.19 5.29
C VAL A 40 23.92 -8.22 6.68
N GLU A 41 24.52 -7.12 7.14
CA GLU A 41 25.08 -7.00 8.48
C GLU A 41 24.01 -7.21 9.55
N HIS A 42 22.83 -6.60 9.37
CA HIS A 42 21.69 -6.79 10.24
C HIS A 42 21.25 -8.25 10.33
N LEU A 43 21.10 -8.94 9.18
CA LEU A 43 20.77 -10.36 9.14
C LEU A 43 21.85 -11.22 9.79
N THR A 44 23.12 -10.91 9.55
CA THR A 44 24.27 -11.62 10.14
C THR A 44 24.23 -11.56 11.66
N GLU A 45 23.95 -10.38 12.23
CA GLU A 45 23.78 -10.24 13.68
C GLU A 45 22.53 -10.97 14.19
N LYS A 46 21.43 -10.90 13.44
CA LYS A 46 20.19 -11.61 13.79
C LYS A 46 20.40 -13.12 13.87
N MET A 47 21.17 -13.72 12.96
CA MET A 47 21.45 -15.16 12.93
C MET A 47 22.24 -15.66 14.16
N LYS A 48 22.94 -14.77 14.87
CA LYS A 48 23.63 -15.09 16.14
C LYS A 48 22.67 -15.18 17.33
N THR A 49 21.43 -14.74 17.16
CA THR A 49 20.39 -14.79 18.20
C THR A 49 19.58 -16.08 18.13
N SER A 50 18.53 -16.19 18.94
CA SER A 50 17.60 -17.34 18.91
C SER A 50 16.78 -17.43 17.62
N ILE A 51 16.65 -16.34 16.85
CA ILE A 51 15.88 -16.31 15.60
C ILE A 51 16.83 -16.40 14.41
N GLN A 52 17.02 -17.62 13.92
CA GLN A 52 17.95 -17.94 12.84
C GLN A 52 17.25 -18.01 11.48
N ARG A 53 16.44 -17.00 11.16
CA ARG A 53 15.76 -16.91 9.87
C ARG A 53 15.70 -15.47 9.37
N GLY A 54 15.94 -15.33 8.06
CA GLY A 54 15.87 -14.06 7.35
C GLY A 54 14.81 -14.12 6.26
N LEU A 55 14.06 -13.04 6.08
CA LEU A 55 13.15 -12.89 4.94
C LEU A 55 13.37 -11.53 4.28
N VAL A 56 13.70 -11.55 2.99
CA VAL A 56 13.90 -10.35 2.18
C VAL A 56 12.92 -10.38 1.02
N LEU A 57 12.16 -9.30 0.85
CA LEU A 57 11.27 -9.09 -0.28
C LEU A 57 11.89 -8.11 -1.27
N ARG A 58 11.66 -8.33 -2.56
CA ARG A 58 12.05 -7.41 -3.62
C ARG A 58 10.92 -7.32 -4.62
N ASN A 59 10.45 -6.11 -4.91
CA ASN A 59 9.50 -5.87 -5.98
C ASN A 59 10.19 -5.96 -7.35
N GLU A 60 9.50 -6.52 -8.36
CA GLU A 60 10.06 -6.87 -9.67
C GLU A 60 10.73 -5.71 -10.43
N ASN A 61 10.25 -4.47 -10.25
CA ASN A 61 10.83 -3.27 -10.87
C ASN A 61 11.42 -2.31 -9.84
N SER A 62 11.88 -2.82 -8.68
CA SER A 62 12.46 -1.97 -7.65
C SER A 62 13.73 -1.24 -8.12
N ASN A 63 14.51 -1.89 -9.00
CA ASN A 63 15.73 -1.38 -9.61
C ASN A 63 16.11 -2.28 -10.79
N ASP A 64 16.64 -1.70 -11.87
CA ASP A 64 17.00 -2.43 -13.09
C ASP A 64 18.28 -3.28 -12.92
N ASN A 65 19.24 -2.80 -12.13
CA ASN A 65 20.55 -3.43 -11.95
C ASN A 65 20.60 -4.32 -10.71
N TYR A 66 19.94 -3.92 -9.63
CA TYR A 66 19.81 -4.73 -8.41
C TYR A 66 18.70 -5.77 -8.56
N THR A 67 18.96 -6.73 -9.45
CA THR A 67 18.07 -7.86 -9.74
C THR A 67 18.01 -8.83 -8.56
N THR A 68 17.00 -9.69 -8.54
CA THR A 68 16.92 -10.79 -7.56
C THR A 68 18.17 -11.67 -7.57
N ASP A 69 18.78 -11.85 -8.74
CA ASP A 69 19.98 -12.66 -8.90
C ASP A 69 21.21 -11.98 -8.32
N PHE A 70 21.36 -10.68 -8.57
CA PHE A 70 22.42 -9.87 -7.96
C PHE A 70 22.32 -9.86 -6.43
N ILE A 71 21.13 -9.54 -5.90
CA ILE A 71 20.91 -9.49 -4.44
C ILE A 71 21.16 -10.87 -3.82
N TYR A 72 20.73 -11.95 -4.47
CA TYR A 72 20.99 -13.31 -4.03
C TYR A 72 22.49 -13.63 -3.95
N GLN A 73 23.25 -13.31 -5.00
CA GLN A 73 24.70 -13.55 -5.03
C GLN A 73 25.42 -12.72 -3.97
N LEU A 74 25.09 -11.43 -3.87
CA LEU A 74 25.64 -10.52 -2.86
C LEU A 74 25.39 -11.05 -1.45
N TYR A 75 24.15 -11.43 -1.12
CA TYR A 75 23.81 -11.91 0.22
C TYR A 75 24.47 -13.26 0.53
N SER A 76 24.64 -14.12 -0.47
CA SER A 76 25.30 -15.42 -0.29
C SER A 76 26.80 -15.25 -0.02
N GLU A 77 27.46 -14.32 -0.71
CA GLU A 77 28.88 -14.03 -0.53
C GLU A 77 29.13 -13.29 0.79
N GLU A 78 28.43 -12.17 1.01
CA GLU A 78 28.63 -11.33 2.20
C GLU A 78 28.11 -11.98 3.49
N GLY A 79 27.23 -12.98 3.38
CA GLY A 79 26.82 -13.82 4.51
C GLY A 79 27.98 -14.66 5.09
N LYS A 80 29.09 -14.85 4.36
CA LYS A 80 30.35 -15.48 4.82
C LYS A 80 30.16 -16.78 5.63
N GLY A 81 29.19 -17.60 5.22
CA GLY A 81 28.86 -18.87 5.86
C GLY A 81 28.08 -18.77 7.17
N VAL A 82 27.68 -17.57 7.61
CA VAL A 82 26.79 -17.37 8.76
C VAL A 82 25.36 -17.79 8.41
N PHE A 83 24.93 -17.58 7.16
CA PHE A 83 23.66 -18.05 6.65
C PHE A 83 23.75 -18.41 5.17
N ASP A 84 22.87 -19.32 4.75
CA ASP A 84 22.63 -19.62 3.35
C ASP A 84 21.44 -18.82 2.82
N CYS A 85 21.53 -18.40 1.56
CA CYS A 85 20.42 -17.76 0.86
C CYS A 85 19.74 -18.70 -0.13
N ARG A 86 18.45 -18.45 -0.34
CA ARG A 86 17.67 -19.01 -1.46
C ARG A 86 16.85 -17.88 -2.08
N LYS A 87 16.83 -17.83 -3.41
CA LYS A 87 15.93 -16.95 -4.16
C LYS A 87 14.68 -17.70 -4.59
N ASN A 88 13.55 -17.01 -4.62
CA ASN A 88 12.29 -17.52 -5.15
C ASN A 88 11.60 -16.36 -5.88
N VAL A 89 11.26 -16.59 -7.15
CA VAL A 89 10.44 -15.70 -7.96
C VAL A 89 9.05 -16.31 -8.02
N LEU A 90 8.10 -15.70 -7.30
CA LEU A 90 6.77 -16.29 -7.17
C LEU A 90 6.01 -16.29 -8.51
N GLY A 91 6.27 -15.30 -9.36
CA GLY A 91 5.60 -15.13 -10.65
C GLY A 91 4.09 -15.08 -10.51
N HIS A 92 3.39 -15.70 -11.46
CA HIS A 92 1.93 -15.69 -11.60
C HIS A 92 1.18 -16.34 -10.44
N MET A 93 1.84 -17.11 -9.57
CA MET A 93 1.19 -17.68 -8.39
C MET A 93 0.63 -16.59 -7.45
N GLN A 94 1.16 -15.36 -7.54
CA GLN A 94 0.67 -14.20 -6.81
C GLN A 94 -0.72 -13.71 -7.25
N GLN A 95 -1.19 -14.10 -8.44
CA GLN A 95 -2.57 -13.85 -8.87
C GLN A 95 -3.57 -14.69 -8.05
N GLY A 96 -3.06 -15.69 -7.31
CA GLY A 96 -3.85 -16.60 -6.52
C GLY A 96 -4.52 -17.68 -7.38
N GLY A 97 -5.50 -18.34 -6.78
CA GLY A 97 -6.37 -19.30 -7.45
C GLY A 97 -7.81 -18.88 -7.28
N ALA A 98 -8.48 -19.46 -6.28
CA ALA A 98 -9.81 -18.98 -5.89
C ALA A 98 -9.69 -17.63 -5.13
N PRO A 99 -10.50 -16.62 -5.47
CA PRO A 99 -10.45 -15.31 -4.80
C PRO A 99 -10.77 -15.44 -3.31
N SER A 100 -10.19 -14.58 -2.49
CA SER A 100 -10.42 -14.60 -1.03
C SER A 100 -11.89 -14.24 -0.69
N PRO A 101 -12.41 -14.62 0.50
CA PRO A 101 -13.73 -14.16 0.94
C PRO A 101 -13.86 -12.64 0.97
N PHE A 102 -12.76 -11.94 1.29
CA PHE A 102 -12.70 -10.48 1.24
C PHE A 102 -12.91 -9.97 -0.18
N ASP A 103 -12.14 -10.45 -1.15
CA ASP A 103 -12.24 -10.01 -2.55
C ASP A 103 -13.61 -10.33 -3.16
N ARG A 104 -14.18 -11.50 -2.83
CA ARG A 104 -15.53 -11.87 -3.29
C ARG A 104 -16.60 -10.91 -2.75
N ASN A 105 -16.57 -10.64 -1.44
CA ASN A 105 -17.55 -9.75 -0.81
C ASN A 105 -17.37 -8.30 -1.30
N PHE A 106 -16.12 -7.85 -1.41
CA PHE A 106 -15.78 -6.51 -1.87
C PHE A 106 -16.17 -6.29 -3.34
N GLY A 107 -15.92 -7.28 -4.20
CA GLY A 107 -16.36 -7.26 -5.60
C GLY A 107 -17.87 -7.08 -5.75
N THR A 108 -18.66 -7.83 -4.96
CA THR A 108 -20.13 -7.65 -4.95
C THR A 108 -20.55 -6.27 -4.46
N LYS A 109 -19.91 -5.74 -3.41
CA LYS A 109 -20.19 -4.40 -2.87
C LYS A 109 -19.88 -3.28 -3.86
N ILE A 110 -18.70 -3.32 -4.49
CA ILE A 110 -18.30 -2.36 -5.52
C ILE A 110 -19.28 -2.43 -6.70
N SER A 111 -19.62 -3.65 -7.15
CA SER A 111 -20.53 -3.84 -8.29
C SER A 111 -21.92 -3.27 -8.02
N ALA A 112 -22.49 -3.55 -6.85
CA ALA A 112 -23.78 -3.01 -6.46
C ALA A 112 -23.76 -1.47 -6.40
N LYS A 113 -22.69 -0.88 -5.83
CA LYS A 113 -22.53 0.57 -5.75
C LYS A 113 -22.36 1.21 -7.12
N ALA A 114 -21.59 0.59 -8.02
CA ALA A 114 -21.41 1.02 -9.40
C ALA A 114 -22.74 1.00 -10.17
N MET A 115 -23.54 -0.06 -10.03
CA MET A 115 -24.85 -0.16 -10.69
C MET A 115 -25.85 0.87 -10.17
N GLN A 116 -25.87 1.13 -8.87
CA GLN A 116 -26.69 2.20 -8.28
C GLN A 116 -26.30 3.57 -8.85
N TRP A 117 -25.00 3.87 -8.89
CA TRP A 117 -24.49 5.12 -9.45
C TRP A 117 -24.82 5.26 -10.93
N LEU A 118 -24.64 4.19 -11.73
CA LEU A 118 -24.97 4.20 -13.15
C LEU A 118 -26.47 4.46 -13.38
N SER A 119 -27.34 3.77 -12.65
CA SER A 119 -28.79 3.97 -12.74
C SER A 119 -29.19 5.40 -12.40
N GLN A 120 -28.57 5.98 -11.36
CA GLN A 120 -28.81 7.37 -10.98
C GLN A 120 -28.33 8.32 -12.08
N LYS A 121 -27.11 8.13 -12.58
CA LYS A 121 -26.54 8.96 -13.64
C LYS A 121 -27.32 8.93 -14.95
N LEU A 122 -27.86 7.78 -15.33
CA LEU A 122 -28.74 7.66 -16.50
C LEU A 122 -30.02 8.51 -16.35
N MET A 123 -30.61 8.55 -15.15
CA MET A 123 -31.79 9.36 -14.89
C MET A 123 -31.47 10.86 -14.81
N GLU A 124 -30.32 11.23 -14.25
CA GLU A 124 -29.85 12.61 -14.15
C GLU A 124 -29.48 13.21 -15.52
N THR A 125 -28.85 12.41 -16.39
CA THR A 125 -28.34 12.87 -17.68
C THR A 125 -29.36 12.82 -18.80
N TYR A 126 -30.47 12.08 -18.64
CA TYR A 126 -31.52 11.99 -19.65
C TYR A 126 -32.61 13.05 -19.45
N ARG A 127 -32.71 14.01 -20.37
CA ARG A 127 -33.80 15.00 -20.40
C ARG A 127 -34.97 14.45 -21.22
N ARG A 128 -36.06 14.10 -20.54
CA ARG A 128 -37.25 13.48 -21.15
C ARG A 128 -37.98 14.41 -22.13
N ASP A 129 -37.92 15.69 -21.84
CA ASP A 129 -38.47 16.82 -22.58
C ASP A 129 -37.80 17.03 -23.94
N GLU A 130 -36.49 16.80 -24.03
CA GLU A 130 -35.72 16.96 -25.28
C GLU A 130 -35.40 15.62 -25.97
N GLY A 131 -35.61 14.48 -25.27
CA GLY A 131 -35.27 13.14 -25.78
C GLY A 131 -33.77 12.91 -25.94
N GLN A 132 -32.94 13.71 -25.26
CA GLN A 132 -31.48 13.74 -25.42
C GLN A 132 -30.76 13.43 -24.11
N VAL A 133 -29.53 12.92 -24.24
CA VAL A 133 -28.63 12.60 -23.11
C VAL A 133 -27.55 13.67 -23.02
N PHE A 134 -27.41 14.29 -21.85
CA PHE A 134 -26.41 15.30 -21.54
C PHE A 134 -25.45 14.78 -20.46
N ALA A 135 -24.38 14.11 -20.88
CA ALA A 135 -23.32 13.58 -20.02
C ALA A 135 -22.00 14.35 -20.25
N ASN A 136 -22.06 15.68 -20.16
CA ASN A 136 -20.94 16.59 -20.47
C ASN A 136 -20.18 17.08 -19.23
N THR A 137 -20.58 16.66 -18.04
CA THR A 137 -19.90 16.99 -16.78
C THR A 137 -18.80 15.98 -16.48
N GLU A 138 -17.75 16.38 -15.76
CA GLU A 138 -16.62 15.49 -15.40
C GLU A 138 -17.08 14.28 -14.57
N ASP A 139 -18.13 14.45 -13.77
CA ASP A 139 -18.70 13.41 -12.92
C ASP A 139 -19.55 12.38 -13.68
N SER A 140 -19.60 12.45 -15.01
CA SER A 140 -20.17 11.41 -15.89
C SER A 140 -19.19 10.25 -16.14
N CYS A 141 -17.88 10.47 -15.95
CA CYS A 141 -16.83 9.48 -16.13
C CYS A 141 -15.93 9.43 -14.89
N CYS A 142 -16.21 8.47 -14.02
CA CYS A 142 -15.57 8.34 -12.71
C CYS A 142 -14.93 6.97 -12.50
N LEU A 143 -13.85 6.93 -11.73
CA LEU A 143 -13.32 5.72 -11.12
C LEU A 143 -13.98 5.53 -9.74
N LEU A 144 -14.56 4.34 -9.51
CA LEU A 144 -15.00 3.94 -8.18
C LEU A 144 -13.81 3.40 -7.40
N GLY A 145 -13.37 4.15 -6.39
CA GLY A 145 -12.26 3.78 -5.51
C GLY A 145 -12.69 3.69 -4.04
N MET A 146 -11.76 3.28 -3.18
CA MET A 146 -11.94 3.29 -1.73
C MET A 146 -10.92 4.25 -1.10
N ARG A 147 -11.40 5.27 -0.37
CA ARG A 147 -10.58 6.13 0.48
C ARG A 147 -10.90 5.82 1.93
N ALA A 148 -9.93 5.27 2.65
CA ALA A 148 -10.08 4.76 4.02
C ALA A 148 -11.25 3.76 4.13
N ARG A 149 -12.42 4.19 4.63
CA ARG A 149 -13.61 3.35 4.82
C ARG A 149 -14.75 3.67 3.84
N ALA A 150 -14.59 4.67 2.98
CA ALA A 150 -15.64 5.15 2.09
C ALA A 150 -15.36 4.75 0.63
N LEU A 151 -16.42 4.32 -0.07
CA LEU A 151 -16.41 4.15 -1.52
C LEU A 151 -16.73 5.50 -2.17
N VAL A 152 -15.86 5.97 -3.05
CA VAL A 152 -15.91 7.31 -3.64
C VAL A 152 -15.82 7.18 -5.16
N PHE A 153 -16.66 7.93 -5.87
CA PHE A 153 -16.55 8.12 -7.32
C PHE A 153 -15.72 9.37 -7.57
N GLN A 154 -14.54 9.20 -8.17
CA GLN A 154 -13.64 10.30 -8.51
C GLN A 154 -13.61 10.49 -10.03
N PRO A 155 -13.85 11.71 -10.56
CA PRO A 155 -13.71 11.97 -11.99
C PRO A 155 -12.33 11.59 -12.52
N VAL A 156 -12.29 10.90 -13.67
CA VAL A 156 -11.03 10.41 -14.26
C VAL A 156 -10.11 11.57 -14.66
N VAL A 157 -10.70 12.71 -15.06
CA VAL A 157 -9.96 13.92 -15.41
C VAL A 157 -9.09 14.40 -14.24
N GLN A 158 -9.60 14.33 -13.02
CA GLN A 158 -8.87 14.74 -11.81
C GLN A 158 -7.79 13.74 -11.43
N LEU A 159 -8.03 12.44 -11.64
CA LEU A 159 -7.03 11.40 -11.38
C LEU A 159 -5.81 11.49 -12.30
N LYS A 160 -5.95 12.11 -13.49
CA LYS A 160 -4.84 12.34 -14.40
C LYS A 160 -3.70 13.10 -13.72
N ASP A 161 -4.02 14.11 -12.91
CA ASP A 161 -3.03 14.94 -12.25
C ASP A 161 -2.36 14.22 -11.06
N GLU A 162 -3.00 13.19 -10.53
CA GLU A 162 -2.48 12.35 -9.44
C GLU A 162 -1.76 11.08 -9.94
N THR A 163 -1.70 10.85 -11.26
CA THR A 163 -1.17 9.61 -11.86
C THR A 163 0.18 9.85 -12.54
N ASP A 164 1.15 8.98 -12.25
CA ASP A 164 2.34 8.79 -13.09
C ASP A 164 2.02 7.76 -14.17
N PHE A 165 1.83 8.23 -15.40
CA PHE A 165 1.50 7.38 -16.54
C PHE A 165 2.69 6.58 -17.08
N VAL A 166 3.93 7.02 -16.83
CA VAL A 166 5.14 6.32 -17.30
C VAL A 166 5.30 5.03 -16.50
N HIS A 167 5.23 5.14 -15.18
CA HIS A 167 5.39 4.00 -14.27
C HIS A 167 4.07 3.30 -13.94
N ARG A 168 2.93 3.90 -14.32
CA ARG A 168 1.55 3.40 -14.10
C ARG A 168 1.21 3.25 -12.61
N ILE A 169 1.56 4.25 -11.82
CA ILE A 169 1.34 4.30 -10.36
C ILE A 169 0.73 5.65 -9.96
N PRO A 170 0.04 5.76 -8.81
CA PRO A 170 -0.29 7.07 -8.24
C PRO A 170 0.99 7.80 -7.85
N LYS A 171 0.97 9.15 -7.82
CA LYS A 171 2.10 9.97 -7.38
C LYS A 171 2.36 9.88 -5.88
N GLU A 172 1.31 9.66 -5.08
CA GLU A 172 1.40 9.48 -3.64
C GLU A 172 1.04 8.06 -3.21
N GLN A 173 1.92 7.42 -2.42
CA GLN A 173 1.72 6.06 -1.94
C GLN A 173 1.52 6.03 -0.43
N TRP A 174 0.27 5.81 -0.01
CA TRP A 174 -0.10 5.87 1.40
C TRP A 174 0.60 4.84 2.29
N TRP A 175 1.08 3.72 1.73
CA TRP A 175 1.74 2.64 2.49
C TRP A 175 3.18 2.98 2.88
N LEU A 176 3.79 4.04 2.32
CA LEU A 176 5.14 4.45 2.71
C LEU A 176 5.23 4.83 4.19
N LYS A 177 4.14 5.31 4.79
CA LYS A 177 4.06 5.57 6.24
C LYS A 177 4.21 4.30 7.11
N LEU A 178 4.05 3.11 6.52
CA LEU A 178 4.26 1.84 7.22
C LEU A 178 5.73 1.40 7.21
N ARG A 179 6.57 2.01 6.36
CA ARG A 179 7.99 1.62 6.20
C ARG A 179 8.81 1.78 7.49
N PRO A 180 8.66 2.86 8.28
CA PRO A 180 9.35 2.95 9.58
C PRO A 180 8.95 1.82 10.53
N LEU A 181 7.67 1.44 10.54
CA LEU A 181 7.19 0.34 11.40
C LEU A 181 7.86 -0.99 11.03
N MET A 182 8.09 -1.25 9.75
CA MET A 182 8.83 -2.45 9.32
C MET A 182 10.26 -2.47 9.90
N LYS A 183 10.97 -1.34 9.87
CA LYS A 183 12.33 -1.23 10.43
C LYS A 183 12.35 -1.41 11.96
N ILE A 184 11.35 -0.86 12.67
CA ILE A 184 11.18 -1.05 14.11
C ILE A 184 10.96 -2.54 14.44
N LEU A 185 10.01 -3.18 13.74
CA LEU A 185 9.65 -4.58 14.00
C LEU A 185 10.78 -5.55 13.64
N ALA A 186 11.57 -5.23 12.62
CA ALA A 186 12.79 -5.96 12.27
C ALA A 186 13.98 -5.67 13.21
N LYS A 187 13.85 -4.73 14.17
CA LYS A 187 14.88 -4.35 15.14
C LYS A 187 16.16 -3.77 14.51
N TYR A 188 16.03 -2.97 13.46
CA TYR A 188 17.16 -2.19 12.95
C TYR A 188 17.60 -1.16 14.00
N LYS A 189 18.91 -0.98 14.16
CA LYS A 189 19.49 0.13 14.93
C LYS A 189 19.24 1.43 14.16
N THR A 190 18.09 2.04 14.39
CA THR A 190 17.71 3.30 13.73
C THR A 190 17.57 4.38 14.80
N SER A 191 18.20 5.54 14.58
CA SER A 191 17.96 6.73 15.38
C SER A 191 16.63 7.33 14.93
N TYR A 192 15.57 7.15 15.72
CA TYR A 192 14.31 7.85 15.47
C TYR A 192 14.41 9.20 16.17
N ASP A 193 14.43 10.28 15.40
CA ASP A 193 14.26 11.61 15.96
C ASP A 193 12.79 11.75 16.36
N VAL A 194 12.49 11.53 17.65
CA VAL A 194 11.13 11.66 18.21
C VAL A 194 10.81 13.13 18.47
N SER A 195 11.23 14.03 17.58
CA SER A 195 10.89 15.44 17.65
C SER A 195 9.66 15.72 16.80
N ASP A 196 8.52 15.21 17.26
CA ASP A 196 7.26 15.89 17.00
C ASP A 196 6.79 16.44 18.35
N SER A 197 7.13 17.71 18.61
CA SER A 197 6.72 18.44 19.80
C SER A 197 5.23 18.85 19.73
N GLY A 198 4.39 17.99 19.16
CA GLY A 198 2.94 18.11 19.24
C GLY A 198 2.51 17.61 20.61
N GLN A 199 2.12 18.52 21.51
CA GLN A 199 1.50 18.12 22.76
C GLN A 199 0.30 17.23 22.45
N VAL A 200 0.34 15.98 22.92
CA VAL A 200 -0.77 15.04 22.78
C VAL A 200 -1.85 15.49 23.77
N GLU A 201 -2.73 16.39 23.34
CA GLU A 201 -3.90 16.74 24.15
C GLU A 201 -4.88 15.58 24.16
N HIS A 202 -5.25 15.15 25.37
CA HIS A 202 -6.33 14.19 25.56
C HIS A 202 -7.62 14.76 24.96
N VAL A 203 -8.18 14.07 23.97
CA VAL A 203 -9.53 14.37 23.48
C VAL A 203 -10.54 13.98 24.57
N ILE A 204 -10.84 14.92 25.47
CA ILE A 204 -11.95 14.77 26.41
C ILE A 204 -13.23 14.99 25.60
N HIS A 205 -13.91 13.89 25.31
CA HIS A 205 -15.24 13.94 24.71
C HIS A 205 -16.21 14.54 25.73
N SER A 206 -16.47 15.84 25.65
CA SER A 206 -17.57 16.45 26.40
C SER A 206 -18.87 15.96 25.79
N ARG A 207 -19.60 15.10 26.53
CA ARG A 207 -21.02 14.88 26.24
C ARG A 207 -21.74 16.20 26.51
N PRO A 208 -22.58 16.71 25.59
CA PRO A 208 -23.46 17.81 25.92
C PRO A 208 -24.34 17.37 27.09
N LYS A 209 -24.38 18.17 28.16
CA LYS A 209 -25.39 18.01 29.21
C LYS A 209 -26.73 18.39 28.60
N ASP A 210 -27.72 17.52 28.75
CA ASP A 210 -29.12 17.88 28.53
C ASP A 210 -29.47 19.04 29.47
N SER A 211 -29.60 20.24 28.92
CA SER A 211 -30.18 21.40 29.59
C SER A 211 -31.18 22.05 28.65
N ASP A 212 -32.43 21.68 28.84
CA ASP A 212 -33.63 22.54 28.90
C ASP A 212 -34.85 21.85 28.26
N ALA A 213 -35.32 20.81 28.96
CA ALA A 213 -36.73 20.47 28.96
C ALA A 213 -37.43 21.33 30.02
N SER A 214 -37.88 22.53 29.65
CA SER A 214 -39.11 23.16 30.18
C SER A 214 -39.25 24.61 29.68
N VAL A 215 -40.52 25.05 29.61
CA VAL A 215 -41.05 26.37 29.19
C VAL A 215 -41.31 26.46 27.67
N ALA A 216 -42.54 26.58 27.15
CA ALA A 216 -43.90 26.67 27.70
C ALA A 216 -44.90 26.38 26.55
N MET A 217 -46.18 26.29 26.94
CA MET A 217 -47.40 26.17 26.13
C MET A 217 -47.41 26.96 24.81
#